data_AF-A0A6B3FRS6-F1
#
_entry.id   AF-A0A6B3FRS6-F1
#
_cell.length_a   1.000
_cell.length_b   1.000
_cell.length_c   1.000
_cell.angle_alpha   90.00
_cell.angle_beta   90.00
_cell.angle_gamma   90.00
#
_symmetry.space_group_name_H-M   'P 1'
#
loop_
_entity.id
_entity.type
_entity.pdbx_description
1 polymer ?
#
loop_
_entity_poly.entity_id
_entity_poly.type
_entity_poly.pdbx_seq_one_letter_code
_entity_poly.pdbx_strand_id
1 'polypeptide(L)' 'RGGTPWDGVQRRAVAASPGGSLVAVSRGGHGEIHVFDADKAAPVSTLTVPTPLDDGGHLALVTPEDGAHADPVGR' A
#
# COMPACT_ATOMS: atom_id res chain seq x y z
N ARG A 1 -30.33 10.98 -12.10
CA ARG A 1 -28.90 11.28 -11.83
C ARG A 1 -28.23 9.92 -11.64
N GLY A 2 -27.24 9.58 -12.47
CA GLY A 2 -26.50 8.31 -12.32
C GLY A 2 -25.41 8.47 -11.27
N GLY A 3 -25.19 7.43 -10.48
CA GLY A 3 -24.07 7.31 -9.56
C GLY A 3 -23.65 5.85 -9.50
N THR A 4 -22.37 5.59 -9.32
CA THR A 4 -21.86 4.24 -9.14
C THR A 4 -21.85 3.89 -7.64
N PRO A 5 -21.97 2.61 -7.27
CA PRO A 5 -21.90 2.20 -5.86
C PRO A 5 -20.59 2.56 -5.15
N TRP A 6 -19.56 2.93 -5.90
CA TRP A 6 -18.22 3.26 -5.43
C TRP A 6 -17.97 4.78 -5.36
N ASP A 7 -18.98 5.61 -5.69
CA ASP A 7 -18.87 7.05 -5.55
C ASP A 7 -18.71 7.43 -4.06
N GLY A 8 -17.67 8.22 -3.74
CA GLY A 8 -17.38 8.65 -2.37
C GLY A 8 -16.76 7.57 -1.46
N VAL A 9 -16.41 6.40 -2.00
CA VAL A 9 -15.75 5.34 -1.23
C VAL A 9 -14.24 5.56 -1.19
N GLN A 10 -13.66 5.53 0.00
CA GLN A 10 -12.22 5.54 0.19
C GLN A 10 -11.61 4.20 -0.21
N ARG A 11 -10.74 4.23 -1.22
CA ARG A 11 -10.06 3.03 -1.75
C ARG A 11 -8.85 2.65 -0.91
N ARG A 12 -8.26 1.50 -1.24
CA ARG A 12 -7.01 1.01 -0.66
C ARG A 12 -6.02 0.78 -1.80
N ALA A 13 -4.81 1.28 -1.64
CA ALA A 13 -3.67 0.92 -2.46
C ALA A 13 -2.92 -0.23 -1.77
N VAL A 14 -2.31 -1.10 -2.57
CA VAL A 14 -1.46 -2.19 -2.10
C VAL A 14 -0.15 -2.12 -2.88
N ALA A 15 0.97 -2.20 -2.18
CA ALA A 15 2.31 -2.29 -2.77
C ALA A 15 3.08 -3.43 -2.11
N ALA A 16 3.79 -4.22 -2.90
CA ALA A 16 4.66 -5.28 -2.43
C ALA A 16 6.12 -4.93 -2.77
N SER A 17 7.06 -5.31 -1.90
CA SER A 17 8.49 -5.22 -2.21
C SER A 17 8.83 -6.28 -3.26
N PRO A 18 9.45 -5.92 -4.40
CA PRO A 18 9.77 -6.87 -5.48
C PRO A 18 10.68 -8.04 -5.08
N GLY A 19 11.61 -7.82 -4.13
CA GLY A 19 12.54 -8.87 -3.65
C GLY A 19 12.43 -9.19 -2.17
N GLY A 20 11.42 -8.66 -1.48
CA GLY A 20 11.18 -8.88 -0.05
C GLY A 20 9.77 -9.40 0.23
N SER A 21 9.53 -9.84 1.46
CA SER A 21 8.22 -10.34 1.89
C SER A 21 7.28 -9.24 2.40
N LEU A 22 7.63 -7.96 2.24
CA LEU A 22 6.81 -6.89 2.78
C LEU A 22 5.69 -6.48 1.83
N VAL A 23 4.50 -6.29 2.41
CA VAL A 23 3.32 -5.72 1.75
C VAL A 23 2.83 -4.52 2.55
N ALA A 24 2.64 -3.38 1.87
CA ALA A 24 2.06 -2.17 2.42
C ALA A 24 0.64 -1.95 1.88
N VAL A 25 -0.30 -1.64 2.77
CA VAL A 25 -1.70 -1.37 2.43
C VAL A 25 -2.12 -0.03 3.00
N SER A 26 -2.60 0.88 2.16
CA SER A 26 -3.13 2.16 2.65
C SER A 26 -4.54 2.01 3.20
N ARG A 27 -4.83 2.78 4.25
CA ARG A 27 -6.18 2.99 4.76
C ARG A 27 -6.70 4.32 4.22
N GLY A 28 -7.43 4.26 3.11
CA GLY A 28 -7.93 5.46 2.42
C GLY A 28 -8.70 6.39 3.35
N GLY A 29 -8.44 7.69 3.24
CA GLY A 29 -9.07 8.75 4.05
C GLY A 29 -8.61 8.81 5.52
N HIS A 30 -7.73 7.92 5.98
CA HIS A 30 -7.36 7.81 7.40
C HIS A 30 -5.88 8.09 7.71
N GLY A 31 -5.05 8.33 6.68
CA GLY A 31 -3.64 8.67 6.89
C GLY A 31 -2.81 7.53 7.52
N GLU A 32 -3.22 6.28 7.31
CA GLU A 32 -2.51 5.10 7.82
C GLU A 32 -2.02 4.21 6.68
N ILE A 33 -0.86 3.60 6.86
CA ILE A 33 -0.30 2.55 6.02
C ILE A 33 0.04 1.36 6.92
N HIS A 34 -0.56 0.21 6.63
CA HIS A 34 -0.35 -1.02 7.38
C HIS A 34 0.67 -1.88 6.63
N VAL A 35 1.72 -2.30 7.32
CA VAL A 35 2.81 -3.11 6.75
C VAL A 35 2.71 -4.53 7.29
N PHE A 36 2.80 -5.51 6.41
CA PHE A 36 2.72 -6.93 6.70
C PHE A 36 3.95 -7.66 6.20
N ASP A 37 4.32 -8.72 6.92
CA ASP A 37 5.20 -9.79 6.43
C ASP A 37 4.30 -10.84 5.77
N ALA A 38 4.44 -10.99 4.46
CA ALA A 38 3.62 -11.85 3.62
C ALA A 38 3.89 -13.35 3.86
N ASP A 39 5.12 -13.72 4.22
CA ASP A 39 5.48 -15.11 4.49
C ASP A 39 4.81 -15.60 5.77
N LYS A 40 4.73 -14.72 6.77
CA LYS A 40 4.13 -15.02 8.07
C LYS A 40 2.66 -14.64 8.17
N ALA A 41 2.11 -13.99 7.14
CA ALA A 41 0.79 -13.37 7.16
C ALA A 41 0.52 -12.53 8.44
N ALA A 42 1.53 -11.75 8.86
CA ALA A 42 1.53 -11.08 10.15
C ALA A 42 1.76 -9.56 10.01
N PRO A 43 1.09 -8.73 10.84
CA PRO A 43 1.35 -7.30 10.85
C PRO A 43 2.75 -7.02 11.40
N VAL A 44 3.47 -6.12 10.74
CA VAL A 44 4.81 -5.66 11.12
C VAL A 44 4.71 -4.30 11.79
N SER A 45 4.00 -3.35 11.18
CA SER A 45 3.84 -1.99 11.71
C SER A 45 2.65 -1.25 11.10
N THR A 46 2.28 -0.15 11.74
CA THR A 46 1.38 0.87 11.16
C THR A 46 2.14 2.19 11.11
N LEU A 47 2.22 2.77 9.92
CA LEU A 47 2.78 4.09 9.68
C LEU A 47 1.65 5.11 9.60
N THR A 48 1.79 6.24 10.27
CA THR A 48 0.85 7.37 10.19
C THR A 48 1.45 8.50 9.36
N VAL A 49 0.70 9.03 8.42
CA VAL A 49 1.05 10.20 7.61
C VAL A 49 0.17 11.40 8.02
N PRO A 50 0.66 12.64 7.94
CA PRO A 50 -0.05 13.81 8.48
C PRO A 50 -1.25 14.25 7.63
N THR A 51 -1.46 13.66 6.46
CA THR A 51 -2.54 14.00 5.53
C THR A 51 -3.41 12.79 5.22
N PRO A 52 -4.70 12.97 4.92
CA PRO A 52 -5.54 11.89 4.40
C PRO A 52 -4.95 11.25 3.14
N LEU A 53 -5.13 9.93 3.00
CA LEU A 53 -4.81 9.18 1.78
C LEU A 53 -6.09 9.07 0.95
N ASP A 54 -6.52 10.17 0.32
CA ASP A 54 -7.76 10.19 -0.45
C ASP A 54 -7.70 9.22 -1.63
N ASP A 55 -8.80 8.49 -1.85
CA ASP A 55 -8.86 7.40 -2.82
C ASP A 55 -7.75 6.35 -2.64
N GLY A 56 -7.26 6.19 -1.39
CA GLY A 56 -6.18 5.26 -1.05
C GLY A 56 -4.78 5.80 -1.35
N GLY A 57 -4.64 6.96 -1.98
CA GLY A 57 -3.37 7.52 -2.41
C GLY A 57 -2.60 6.62 -3.39
N HIS A 58 -1.30 6.91 -3.54
CA HIS A 58 -0.38 6.10 -4.34
C HIS A 58 0.69 5.52 -3.43
N LEU A 59 0.95 4.21 -3.55
CA LEU A 59 1.97 3.50 -2.78
C LEU A 59 3.00 2.89 -3.72
N ALA A 60 4.27 3.04 -3.36
CA ALA A 60 5.38 2.23 -3.84
C ALA A 60 6.16 1.76 -2.61
N LEU A 61 6.54 0.48 -2.60
CA LEU A 61 7.30 -0.11 -1.51
C LEU A 61 8.65 -0.55 -2.06
N VAL A 62 9.70 0.06 -1.53
CA VAL A 62 11.09 -0.26 -1.83
C VAL A 62 11.83 -0.46 -0.53
N THR A 63 12.62 -1.51 -0.43
CA THR A 63 13.54 -1.73 0.67
C THR A 63 14.97 -1.74 0.16
N PRO A 64 15.96 -1.26 0.95
CA PRO A 64 17.36 -1.39 0.55
C PRO A 64 17.67 -2.85 0.17
N GLU A 65 18.35 -3.04 -0.97
CA GLU A 65 18.79 -4.34 -1.49
C GLU A 65 17.70 -5.31 -1.99
N ASP A 66 16.43 -4.90 -2.07
CA ASP A 66 15.35 -5.77 -2.57
C ASP A 66 15.28 -5.92 -4.09
N GLY A 67 16.26 -5.39 -4.82
CA GLY A 67 16.26 -5.46 -6.27
C GLY A 67 15.10 -4.69 -6.95
N ALA A 68 14.31 -3.85 -6.24
CA ALA A 68 13.20 -3.11 -6.85
C ALA A 68 13.63 -2.18 -7.99
N HIS A 69 14.90 -1.76 -7.98
CA HIS A 69 15.52 -0.99 -9.05
C HIS A 69 15.78 -1.82 -10.31
N ALA A 70 15.87 -3.15 -10.19
CA ALA A 70 16.05 -4.08 -11.29
C ALA A 70 14.71 -4.64 -11.83
N ASP A 71 13.64 -4.59 -11.04
CA ASP A 71 12.32 -5.07 -11.43
C ASP A 71 11.24 -3.99 -11.28
N PRO A 72 10.97 -3.20 -12.35
CA PRO A 72 9.97 -2.15 -12.28
C PRO A 72 8.53 -2.65 -12.32
N VAL A 73 8.25 -3.93 -12.62
CA VAL A 73 6.85 -4.41 -12.83
C VAL A 73 6.59 -5.91 -12.61
N GLY A 74 7.47 -6.69 -11.97
CA GLY A 74 7.27 -8.12 -11.74
C GLY A 74 7.70 -9.00 -12.93
N ARG A 75 8.99 -9.01 -13.29
CA ARG A 75 9.55 -9.95 -14.28
C ARG A 75 10.68 -10.81 -13.75
#